data_AF-A0A1Q7E241-F1
#
_entry.id   AF-A0A1Q7E241-F1
#
_cell.length_a   1.000
_cell.length_b   1.000
_cell.length_c   1.000
_cell.angle_alpha   90.00
_cell.angle_beta   90.00
_cell.angle_gamma   90.00
#
_symmetry.space_group_name_H-M   'P 1'
#
loop_
_entity.id
_entity.type
_entity.pdbx_description
1 polymer ?
#
loop_
_entity_poly.entity_id
_entity_poly.type
_entity_poly.pdbx_seq_one_letter_code
_entity_poly.pdbx_strand_id
1 'polypeptide(L)'
;MALGADRYASRADTLIFIGCVLLSLAAMGLPDRMREPFARTLRQTVLAPLLALQQQTERLSAALERYDAVVAQRDSAALAATFLGELRSENLRLRGLLGLGPRLGSGYIPAEVLHQTEPTNALTFLVSAGRKQGVKPLSAVVSPEGLVGIVSSVDLQTSVVVSWAHPEFRASAMASDGSVYGIVAPHGSEGPRAWLLELQGVAYSQLVPDGATILTSGLGGVLPRGIPLGTVVGVAGEAEGWERTYGGRDPRDDPHRPAGAQRPALAVRVGEPNPVRRSDRYRFYIILLVLVVLQFAVTIRMWGRPVGPDFLLLALLMYSIRAQPGRGAGAGFLIGLLRDALTPASFGAGALAHTLVGYLSAWGKAVFFAENVWVNGYLFFAGTWLRNLVVALASGKLKGTMLGWELLVWSPLQSGTTAVAGMLVLWLFGRHLAIRLGEA
;
A
#
# COMPACT_ATOMS: atom_id res chain seq x y z
N MET A 1 -41.40 -35.02 49.41
CA MET A 1 -40.14 -35.23 50.17
C MET A 1 -39.43 -36.44 49.57
N ALA A 2 -38.65 -36.26 48.50
CA ALA A 2 -37.85 -37.29 47.81
C ALA A 2 -37.03 -36.65 46.65
N LEU A 3 -36.14 -35.70 46.95
CA LEU A 3 -35.24 -35.15 45.92
C LEU A 3 -34.05 -36.09 45.75
N GLY A 4 -33.90 -36.68 44.56
CA GLY A 4 -32.85 -37.66 44.26
C GLY A 4 -31.46 -37.04 44.16
N ALA A 5 -30.76 -36.90 45.28
CA ALA A 5 -29.40 -36.34 45.34
C ALA A 5 -28.31 -37.31 44.84
N ASP A 6 -28.59 -38.61 44.78
CA ASP A 6 -27.61 -39.71 44.72
C ASP A 6 -26.91 -39.95 43.36
N ARG A 7 -26.72 -38.90 42.55
CA ARG A 7 -25.94 -38.97 41.30
C ARG A 7 -24.96 -37.80 41.08
N TYR A 8 -24.80 -36.89 42.04
CA TYR A 8 -24.12 -35.60 41.78
C TYR A 8 -22.59 -35.53 42.00
N ALA A 9 -21.99 -36.54 42.61
CA ALA A 9 -20.56 -36.82 42.47
C ALA A 9 -20.34 -38.32 42.67
N SER A 10 -19.74 -39.03 41.71
CA SER A 10 -19.30 -40.39 41.98
C SER A 10 -18.10 -40.36 42.93
N ARG A 11 -17.87 -41.43 43.71
CA ARG A 11 -16.65 -41.54 44.54
C ARG A 11 -15.38 -41.37 43.70
N ALA A 12 -15.42 -41.77 42.42
CA ALA A 12 -14.34 -41.55 41.46
C ALA A 12 -14.15 -40.07 41.08
N ASP A 13 -15.23 -39.30 40.86
CA ASP A 13 -15.14 -37.85 40.58
C ASP A 13 -14.43 -37.11 41.72
N THR A 14 -14.81 -37.40 42.97
CA THR A 14 -14.21 -36.79 44.17
C THR A 14 -12.74 -37.20 44.33
N LEU A 15 -12.39 -38.46 44.06
CA LEU A 15 -11.00 -38.93 44.09
C LEU A 15 -10.14 -38.28 42.99
N ILE A 16 -10.67 -38.11 41.77
CA ILE A 16 -9.97 -37.39 40.68
C ILE A 16 -9.73 -35.93 41.09
N PHE A 17 -10.74 -35.26 41.64
CA PHE A 17 -10.61 -33.88 42.13
C PHE A 17 -9.54 -33.75 43.22
N ILE A 18 -9.59 -34.59 44.26
CA ILE A 18 -8.60 -34.60 45.35
C ILE A 18 -7.19 -34.87 44.79
N GLY A 19 -7.06 -35.85 43.88
CA GLY A 19 -5.79 -36.15 43.21
C GLY A 19 -5.22 -34.95 42.44
N CYS A 20 -6.04 -34.26 41.65
CA CYS A 20 -5.64 -33.06 40.92
C CYS A 20 -5.24 -31.90 41.85
N VAL A 21 -5.95 -31.70 42.97
CA VAL A 21 -5.60 -30.68 43.97
C VAL A 21 -4.28 -31.01 44.66
N LEU A 22 -4.10 -32.25 45.14
CA LEU A 22 -2.85 -32.69 45.77
C LEU A 22 -1.65 -32.58 44.83
N LEU A 23 -1.82 -32.97 43.56
CA LEU A 23 -0.74 -32.89 42.57
C LEU A 23 -0.45 -31.44 42.15
N SER A 24 -1.44 -30.54 42.19
CA SER A 24 -1.21 -29.09 42.02
C SER A 24 -0.44 -28.47 43.20
N LEU A 25 -0.74 -28.89 44.43
CA LEU A 25 0.01 -28.46 45.63
C LEU A 25 1.46 -28.98 45.59
N ALA A 26 1.65 -30.23 45.16
CA ALA A 26 2.99 -30.79 44.92
C ALA A 26 3.76 -30.04 43.81
N ALA A 27 3.08 -29.63 42.73
CA ALA A 27 3.65 -28.77 41.69
C ALA A 27 4.10 -27.40 42.24
N MET A 28 3.38 -26.83 43.20
CA MET A 28 3.77 -25.60 43.89
C MET A 28 5.00 -25.78 44.79
N GLY A 29 5.09 -26.90 45.50
CA GLY A 29 6.23 -27.22 46.39
C GLY A 29 7.52 -27.67 45.67
N LEU A 30 7.47 -27.96 44.36
CA LEU A 30 8.60 -28.46 43.59
C LEU A 30 9.74 -27.41 43.47
N PRO A 31 11.00 -27.74 43.84
CA PRO A 31 12.14 -26.81 43.73
C PRO A 31 12.43 -26.40 42.28
N ASP A 32 12.98 -25.19 42.10
CA ASP A 32 13.26 -24.62 40.76
C ASP A 32 14.13 -25.51 39.87
N ARG A 33 15.07 -26.27 40.48
CA ARG A 33 15.93 -27.26 39.80
C ARG A 33 15.15 -28.36 39.06
N MET A 34 13.94 -28.71 39.52
CA MET A 34 13.06 -29.69 38.88
C MET A 34 11.93 -29.02 38.09
N ARG A 35 11.42 -27.89 38.58
CA ARG A 35 10.35 -27.10 37.96
C ARG A 35 10.72 -26.59 36.56
N GLU A 36 11.89 -25.98 36.42
CA GLU A 36 12.31 -25.37 35.15
C GLU A 36 12.56 -26.39 34.02
N PRO A 37 13.27 -27.53 34.19
CA PRO A 37 13.37 -28.53 33.13
C PRO A 37 12.01 -29.15 32.78
N PHE A 38 11.12 -29.41 33.75
CA PHE A 38 9.78 -29.92 33.46
C PHE A 38 8.94 -28.91 32.64
N ALA A 39 8.98 -27.62 33.01
CA ALA A 39 8.34 -26.55 32.25
C ALA A 39 8.97 -26.34 30.86
N ARG A 40 10.27 -26.62 30.68
CA ARG A 40 10.90 -26.65 29.34
C ARG A 40 10.39 -27.80 28.50
N THR A 41 10.34 -29.02 29.03
CA THR A 41 9.83 -30.19 28.30
C THR A 41 8.39 -29.97 27.84
N LEU A 42 7.51 -29.43 28.69
CA LEU A 42 6.14 -29.08 28.29
C LEU A 42 6.10 -28.00 27.20
N ARG A 43 6.93 -26.95 27.30
CA ARG A 43 7.06 -25.90 26.27
C ARG A 43 7.57 -26.44 24.93
N GLN A 44 8.54 -27.35 24.96
CA GLN A 44 9.23 -27.88 23.78
C GLN A 44 8.55 -29.10 23.13
N THR A 45 7.53 -29.70 23.78
CA THR A 45 6.74 -30.81 23.21
C THR A 45 5.30 -30.41 22.94
N VAL A 46 4.51 -30.13 23.97
CA VAL A 46 3.07 -29.86 23.87
C VAL A 46 2.77 -28.50 23.23
N LEU A 47 3.55 -27.47 23.57
CA LEU A 47 3.35 -26.11 23.07
C LEU A 47 4.14 -25.79 21.80
N ALA A 48 5.19 -26.55 21.47
CA ALA A 48 6.06 -26.29 20.33
C ALA A 48 5.35 -26.11 18.97
N PRO A 49 4.39 -26.96 18.54
CA PRO A 49 3.67 -26.74 17.28
C PRO A 49 2.80 -25.47 17.30
N LEU A 50 2.31 -25.07 18.47
CA LEU A 50 1.46 -23.89 18.65
C LEU A 50 2.30 -22.59 18.68
N LEU A 51 3.47 -22.63 19.33
CA LEU A 51 4.49 -21.57 19.29
C LEU A 51 5.04 -21.39 17.87
N ALA A 52 5.24 -22.48 17.12
CA ALA A 52 5.67 -22.40 15.72
C ALA A 52 4.59 -21.74 14.83
N LEU A 53 3.31 -22.04 15.05
CA LEU A 53 2.19 -21.39 14.36
C LEU A 53 2.13 -19.88 14.68
N GLN A 54 2.34 -19.49 15.95
CA GLN A 54 2.43 -18.07 16.32
C GLN A 54 3.55 -17.36 15.56
N GLN A 55 4.78 -17.89 15.59
CA GLN A 55 5.91 -17.33 14.86
C GLN A 55 5.68 -17.25 13.35
N GLN A 56 4.90 -18.18 12.76
CA GLN A 56 4.51 -18.08 11.35
C GLN A 56 3.56 -16.90 11.08
N THR A 57 2.58 -16.64 11.94
CA THR A 57 1.66 -15.50 11.75
C THR A 57 2.34 -14.13 11.97
N GLU A 58 3.32 -14.06 12.87
CA GLU A 58 4.20 -12.89 13.03
C GLU A 58 5.05 -12.66 11.77
N ARG A 59 5.74 -13.71 11.27
CA ARG A 59 6.54 -13.64 10.03
C ARG A 59 5.73 -13.24 8.81
N LEU A 60 4.50 -13.76 8.66
CA LEU A 60 3.59 -13.39 7.58
C LEU A 60 3.19 -11.90 7.66
N SER A 61 2.95 -11.38 8.86
CA SER A 61 2.57 -9.97 9.05
C SER A 61 3.72 -9.03 8.71
N ALA A 62 4.91 -9.32 9.23
CA ALA A 62 6.13 -8.58 8.91
C ALA A 62 6.54 -8.72 7.43
N ALA A 63 6.09 -9.77 6.72
CA ALA A 63 6.30 -9.91 5.27
C ALA A 63 5.35 -9.02 4.46
N LEU A 64 4.09 -8.87 4.88
CA LEU A 64 3.12 -7.95 4.25
C LEU A 64 3.54 -6.49 4.43
N GLU A 65 3.90 -6.08 5.65
CA GLU A 65 4.38 -4.71 5.94
C GLU A 65 5.62 -4.34 5.09
N ARG A 66 6.53 -5.30 4.86
CA ARG A 66 7.69 -5.12 4.00
C ARG A 66 7.34 -5.07 2.51
N TYR A 67 6.33 -5.84 2.09
CA TYR A 67 5.88 -5.83 0.69
C TYR A 67 5.34 -4.45 0.30
N ASP A 68 4.46 -3.87 1.13
CA ASP A 68 3.90 -2.54 0.88
C ASP A 68 4.98 -1.45 0.84
N ALA A 69 5.96 -1.52 1.75
CA ALA A 69 7.12 -0.61 1.74
C ALA A 69 7.98 -0.73 0.47
N VAL A 70 8.22 -1.96 -0.02
CA VAL A 70 8.97 -2.22 -1.26
C VAL A 70 8.19 -1.75 -2.49
N VAL A 71 6.86 -1.91 -2.52
CA VAL A 71 6.01 -1.38 -3.59
C VAL A 71 6.07 0.15 -3.62
N ALA A 72 5.93 0.82 -2.46
CA ALA A 72 6.06 2.28 -2.37
C ALA A 72 7.44 2.79 -2.81
N GLN A 73 8.53 2.06 -2.48
CA GLN A 73 9.88 2.40 -2.93
C GLN A 73 10.05 2.19 -4.44
N ARG A 74 9.49 1.12 -5.01
CA ARG A 74 9.48 0.88 -6.47
C ARG A 74 8.73 1.98 -7.21
N ASP A 75 7.56 2.37 -6.72
CA ASP A 75 6.66 3.27 -7.44
C ASP A 75 7.16 4.73 -7.38
N SER A 76 7.77 5.13 -6.27
CA SER A 76 8.50 6.41 -6.17
C SER A 76 9.78 6.43 -7.03
N ALA A 77 10.51 5.31 -7.15
CA ALA A 77 11.64 5.21 -8.08
C ALA A 77 11.20 5.23 -9.55
N ALA A 78 10.05 4.63 -9.89
CA ALA A 78 9.47 4.69 -11.24
C ALA A 78 9.03 6.12 -11.60
N LEU A 79 8.42 6.84 -10.66
CA LEU A 79 8.06 8.25 -10.82
C LEU A 79 9.30 9.16 -10.94
N ALA A 80 10.38 8.88 -10.20
CA ALA A 80 11.64 9.60 -10.38
C ALA A 80 12.26 9.33 -11.77
N ALA A 81 12.10 8.11 -12.31
CA ALA A 81 12.64 7.73 -13.61
C ALA A 81 11.96 8.45 -14.80
N THR A 82 10.67 8.81 -14.71
CA THR A 82 9.98 9.52 -15.80
C THR A 82 10.56 10.90 -16.08
N PHE A 83 11.04 11.62 -15.05
CA PHE A 83 11.66 12.94 -15.21
C PHE A 83 13.08 12.90 -15.81
N LEU A 84 13.72 11.73 -15.89
CA LEU A 84 15.08 11.61 -16.44
C LEU A 84 15.18 11.94 -17.93
N GLY A 85 14.09 11.82 -18.69
CA GLY A 85 14.03 12.25 -20.08
C GLY A 85 14.09 13.78 -20.21
N GLU A 86 13.16 14.45 -19.51
CA GLU A 86 13.01 15.90 -19.49
C GLU A 86 14.26 16.62 -18.97
N LEU A 87 14.81 16.15 -17.84
CA LEU A 87 16.06 16.68 -17.27
C LEU A 87 17.26 16.52 -18.22
N ARG A 88 17.29 15.49 -19.07
CA ARG A 88 18.33 15.32 -20.10
C ARG A 88 18.12 16.26 -21.28
N SER A 89 16.89 16.38 -21.80
CA SER A 89 16.60 17.32 -22.88
C SER A 89 16.88 18.77 -22.48
N GLU A 90 16.55 19.15 -21.24
CA GLU A 90 16.82 20.50 -20.75
C GLU A 90 18.32 20.73 -20.48
N ASN A 91 19.05 19.73 -19.96
CA ASN A 91 20.51 19.85 -19.85
C ASN A 91 21.20 19.97 -21.23
N LEU A 92 20.64 19.37 -22.28
CA LEU A 92 21.11 19.55 -23.66
C LEU A 92 20.76 20.95 -24.20
N ARG A 93 19.54 21.45 -23.98
CA ARG A 93 19.12 22.82 -24.35
C ARG A 93 20.04 23.86 -23.71
N LEU A 94 20.26 23.78 -22.40
CA LEU A 94 21.13 24.70 -21.65
C LEU A 94 22.58 24.68 -22.16
N ARG A 95 23.13 23.50 -22.51
CA ARG A 95 24.45 23.39 -23.17
C ARG A 95 24.46 24.05 -24.55
N GLY A 96 23.39 23.90 -25.34
CA GLY A 96 23.23 24.57 -26.63
C GLY A 96 23.24 26.08 -26.50
N LEU A 97 22.48 26.63 -25.55
CA LEU A 97 22.43 28.07 -25.26
C LEU A 97 23.77 28.62 -24.77
N LEU A 98 24.47 27.91 -23.89
CA LEU A 98 25.84 28.27 -23.46
C LEU A 98 26.84 28.23 -24.63
N GLY A 99 26.67 27.29 -25.56
CA GLY A 99 27.49 27.18 -26.77
C GLY A 99 27.17 28.19 -27.87
N LEU A 100 26.04 28.91 -27.80
CA LEU A 100 25.62 29.89 -28.81
C LEU A 100 26.43 31.19 -28.73
N GLY A 101 26.68 31.71 -27.53
CA GLY A 101 27.41 32.97 -27.32
C GLY A 101 28.77 33.04 -28.05
N PRO A 102 29.66 32.04 -27.88
CA PRO A 102 30.95 31.99 -28.59
C PRO A 102 30.84 31.85 -30.12
N ARG A 103 29.70 31.36 -30.65
CA ARG A 103 29.49 31.18 -32.11
C ARG A 103 29.06 32.46 -32.82
N LEU A 104 28.35 33.36 -32.14
CA LEU A 104 27.79 34.56 -32.78
C LEU A 104 28.85 35.63 -33.07
N GLY A 105 29.92 35.70 -32.28
CA GLY A 105 31.07 36.60 -32.48
C GLY A 105 30.80 38.08 -32.20
N SER A 106 29.65 38.60 -32.64
CA SER A 106 29.08 39.85 -32.19
C SER A 106 28.33 39.67 -30.85
N GLY A 107 28.21 40.76 -30.08
CA GLY A 107 27.46 40.75 -28.83
C GLY A 107 25.97 40.44 -29.06
N TYR A 108 25.39 39.60 -28.19
CA TYR A 108 24.01 39.14 -28.27
C TYR A 108 23.19 39.64 -27.07
N ILE A 109 21.87 39.74 -27.26
CA ILE A 109 20.91 40.04 -26.19
C ILE A 109 20.15 38.74 -25.89
N PRO A 110 20.30 38.14 -24.69
CA PRO A 110 19.49 36.98 -24.32
C PRO A 110 18.03 37.41 -24.13
N ALA A 111 17.11 36.64 -24.69
CA ALA A 111 15.67 36.86 -24.58
C ALA A 111 14.93 35.52 -24.52
N GLU A 112 13.80 35.51 -23.82
CA GLU A 112 12.90 34.38 -23.68
C GLU A 112 11.65 34.61 -24.54
N VAL A 113 11.09 33.56 -25.12
CA VAL A 113 9.82 33.64 -25.86
C VAL A 113 8.67 33.69 -24.86
N LEU A 114 7.95 34.80 -24.84
CA LEU A 114 6.83 35.02 -23.92
C LEU A 114 5.56 34.37 -24.46
N HIS A 115 4.95 33.50 -23.65
CA HIS A 115 3.70 32.83 -23.99
C HIS A 115 2.54 33.84 -24.09
N GLN A 116 1.73 33.73 -25.15
CA GLN A 116 0.52 34.51 -25.36
C GLN A 116 -0.68 33.56 -25.38
N THR A 117 -1.68 33.81 -24.53
CA THR A 117 -2.91 33.00 -24.46
C THR A 117 -3.70 33.01 -25.77
N GLU A 118 -3.68 34.15 -26.48
CA GLU A 118 -4.29 34.35 -27.79
C GLU A 118 -3.29 35.13 -28.69
N PRO A 119 -2.53 34.45 -29.57
CA PRO A 119 -1.56 35.12 -30.44
C PRO A 119 -2.26 35.85 -31.60
N THR A 120 -1.92 37.13 -31.79
CA THR A 120 -2.54 37.99 -32.83
C THR A 120 -2.27 37.51 -34.26
N ASN A 121 -1.19 36.75 -34.46
CA ASN A 121 -0.88 36.03 -35.69
C ASN A 121 -0.04 34.79 -35.29
N ALA A 122 -0.48 33.60 -35.71
CA ALA A 122 0.13 32.31 -35.32
C ALA A 122 1.60 32.14 -35.78
N LEU A 123 2.07 32.97 -36.72
CA LEU A 123 3.44 32.96 -37.24
C LEU A 123 4.27 34.16 -36.71
N THR A 124 3.81 34.80 -35.63
CA THR A 124 4.54 35.81 -34.87
C THR A 124 4.61 35.43 -33.38
N PHE A 125 5.66 35.85 -32.69
CA PHE A 125 5.83 35.60 -31.26
C PHE A 125 6.46 36.79 -30.54
N LEU A 126 6.25 36.89 -29.22
CA LEU A 126 6.78 37.96 -28.39
C LEU A 126 8.06 37.50 -27.67
N VAL A 127 9.06 38.38 -27.52
CA VAL A 127 10.27 38.10 -26.74
C VAL A 127 10.50 39.10 -25.60
N SER A 128 11.15 38.65 -24.53
CA SER A 128 11.37 39.40 -23.27
C SER A 128 12.44 40.51 -23.31
N ALA A 129 12.87 40.92 -24.50
CA ALA A 129 13.81 42.01 -24.71
C ALA A 129 13.25 43.06 -25.67
N GLY A 130 13.49 44.34 -25.38
CA GLY A 130 13.04 45.50 -26.17
C GLY A 130 14.07 46.62 -26.19
N ARG A 131 13.60 47.87 -26.34
CA ARG A 131 14.47 49.05 -26.52
C ARG A 131 15.43 49.27 -25.33
N LYS A 132 15.02 48.97 -24.09
CA LYS A 132 15.88 49.08 -22.89
C LYS A 132 17.12 48.17 -22.96
N GLN A 133 17.02 47.02 -23.62
CA GLN A 133 18.13 46.08 -23.82
C GLN A 133 18.94 46.39 -25.09
N GLY A 134 18.54 47.40 -25.89
CA GLY A 134 19.20 47.78 -27.14
C GLY A 134 18.67 47.08 -28.39
N VAL A 135 17.56 46.32 -28.30
CA VAL A 135 16.92 45.68 -29.47
C VAL A 135 16.41 46.75 -30.44
N LYS A 136 16.56 46.49 -31.75
CA LYS A 136 16.12 47.37 -32.84
C LYS A 136 15.18 46.62 -33.80
N PRO A 137 14.28 47.30 -34.52
CA PRO A 137 13.59 46.70 -35.66
C PRO A 137 14.61 46.09 -36.63
N LEU A 138 14.20 45.01 -37.29
CA LEU A 138 15.03 44.21 -38.20
C LEU A 138 16.20 43.44 -37.55
N SER A 139 16.28 43.38 -36.21
CA SER A 139 17.27 42.51 -35.54
C SER A 139 16.99 41.02 -35.81
N ALA A 140 18.04 40.25 -36.06
CA ALA A 140 17.97 38.80 -36.18
C ALA A 140 17.65 38.12 -34.83
N VAL A 141 16.78 37.12 -34.83
CA VAL A 141 16.46 36.30 -33.65
C VAL A 141 16.93 34.88 -33.90
N VAL A 142 17.79 34.36 -33.03
CA VAL A 142 18.56 33.11 -33.24
C VAL A 142 18.46 32.17 -32.06
N SER A 143 18.54 30.87 -32.34
CA SER A 143 18.65 29.79 -31.36
C SER A 143 19.93 28.98 -31.62
N PRO A 144 20.28 27.98 -30.80
CA PRO A 144 21.43 27.09 -31.05
C PRO A 144 21.35 26.33 -32.38
N GLU A 145 20.15 26.20 -32.95
CA GLU A 145 19.83 25.48 -34.19
C GLU A 145 19.91 26.36 -35.45
N GLY A 146 19.60 27.67 -35.36
CA GLY A 146 19.64 28.58 -36.50
C GLY A 146 18.87 29.90 -36.31
N LEU A 147 18.48 30.53 -37.42
CA LEU A 147 17.63 31.72 -37.43
C LEU A 147 16.16 31.35 -37.16
N VAL A 148 15.58 31.93 -36.11
CA VAL A 148 14.17 31.72 -35.73
C VAL A 148 13.26 32.77 -36.37
N GLY A 149 13.76 33.99 -36.59
CA GLY A 149 12.97 35.07 -37.18
C GLY A 149 13.67 36.43 -37.18
N ILE A 150 12.88 37.48 -37.47
CA ILE A 150 13.33 38.88 -37.51
C ILE A 150 12.38 39.72 -36.65
N VAL A 151 12.94 40.62 -35.84
CA VAL A 151 12.17 41.56 -35.03
C VAL A 151 11.43 42.58 -35.91
N SER A 152 10.10 42.58 -35.90
CA SER A 152 9.29 43.52 -36.68
C SER A 152 8.99 44.82 -35.93
N SER A 153 8.63 44.73 -34.65
CA SER A 153 8.38 45.88 -33.78
C SER A 153 9.06 45.73 -32.42
N VAL A 154 9.48 46.85 -31.85
CA VAL A 154 10.21 46.90 -30.57
C VAL A 154 9.51 47.85 -29.62
N ASP A 155 9.12 47.34 -28.46
CA ASP A 155 8.52 48.09 -27.36
C ASP A 155 9.57 48.40 -26.27
N LEU A 156 9.18 49.00 -25.15
CA LEU A 156 10.11 49.40 -24.09
C LEU A 156 10.88 48.21 -23.48
N GLN A 157 10.24 47.06 -23.31
CA GLN A 157 10.81 45.87 -22.65
C GLN A 157 10.64 44.56 -23.43
N THR A 158 9.83 44.55 -24.47
CA THR A 158 9.52 43.38 -25.30
C THR A 158 9.65 43.72 -26.78
N SER A 159 9.69 42.71 -27.64
CA SER A 159 9.66 42.87 -29.11
C SER A 159 8.79 41.80 -29.75
N VAL A 160 8.12 42.15 -30.86
CA VAL A 160 7.41 41.18 -31.70
C VAL A 160 8.38 40.67 -32.77
N VAL A 161 8.39 39.36 -32.96
CA VAL A 161 9.24 38.64 -33.92
C VAL A 161 8.35 37.98 -34.96
N VAL A 162 8.71 38.18 -36.23
CA VAL A 162 8.14 37.47 -37.38
C VAL A 162 8.97 36.21 -37.60
N SER A 163 8.32 35.05 -37.54
CA SER A 163 8.96 33.73 -37.73
C SER A 163 9.48 33.55 -39.16
N TRP A 164 10.49 32.69 -39.35
CA TRP A 164 10.94 32.26 -40.68
C TRP A 164 9.81 31.66 -41.54
N ALA A 165 8.75 31.13 -40.91
CA ALA A 165 7.59 30.55 -41.58
C ALA A 165 6.54 31.59 -42.05
N HIS A 166 6.66 32.86 -41.67
CA HIS A 166 5.67 33.89 -42.03
C HIS A 166 5.74 34.21 -43.54
N PRO A 167 4.63 34.30 -44.30
CA PRO A 167 4.65 34.47 -45.76
C PRO A 167 5.49 35.65 -46.30
N GLU A 168 5.62 36.72 -45.52
CA GLU A 168 6.41 37.91 -45.85
C GLU A 168 7.91 37.78 -45.52
N PHE A 169 8.33 36.73 -44.79
CA PHE A 169 9.72 36.54 -44.38
C PHE A 169 10.64 36.38 -45.59
N ARG A 170 11.72 37.17 -45.65
CA ARG A 170 12.76 37.06 -46.68
C ARG A 170 14.14 37.22 -46.04
N ALA A 171 15.08 36.36 -46.42
CA ALA A 171 16.45 36.39 -45.92
C ALA A 171 17.47 36.22 -47.05
N SER A 172 18.41 37.15 -47.21
CA SER A 172 19.52 36.97 -48.16
C SER A 172 20.42 35.81 -47.70
N ALA A 173 20.64 34.85 -48.57
CA ALA A 173 21.24 33.56 -48.24
C ALA A 173 22.41 33.21 -49.16
N MET A 174 23.23 32.25 -48.71
CA MET A 174 24.33 31.63 -49.45
C MET A 174 24.48 30.16 -49.05
N ALA A 175 25.02 29.32 -49.93
CA ALA A 175 25.54 28.01 -49.56
C ALA A 175 26.76 28.16 -48.63
N SER A 176 27.01 27.19 -47.75
CA SER A 176 28.08 27.26 -46.73
C SER A 176 29.50 27.30 -47.30
N ASP A 177 29.70 26.87 -48.54
CA ASP A 177 30.95 26.99 -49.31
C ASP A 177 31.10 28.33 -50.05
N GLY A 178 30.03 29.15 -50.07
CA GLY A 178 29.96 30.41 -50.82
C GLY A 178 29.77 30.26 -52.33
N SER A 179 29.45 29.06 -52.84
CA SER A 179 29.29 28.81 -54.29
C SER A 179 28.02 29.44 -54.87
N VAL A 180 26.94 29.45 -54.10
CA VAL A 180 25.61 29.91 -54.51
C VAL A 180 25.09 30.98 -53.57
N TYR A 181 24.38 31.96 -54.12
CA TYR A 181 23.65 33.02 -53.40
C TYR A 181 22.18 33.03 -53.84
N GLY A 182 21.30 33.52 -52.97
CA GLY A 182 19.87 33.64 -53.26
C GLY A 182 19.10 34.37 -52.16
N ILE A 183 17.77 34.30 -52.23
CA ILE A 183 16.85 34.80 -51.21
C ILE A 183 16.04 33.62 -50.69
N VAL A 184 16.05 33.41 -49.38
CA VAL A 184 15.22 32.40 -48.72
C VAL A 184 13.83 32.98 -48.41
N ALA A 185 12.79 32.19 -48.70
CA ALA A 185 11.37 32.52 -48.53
C ALA A 185 10.58 31.26 -48.12
N PRO A 186 9.40 31.35 -47.48
CA PRO A 186 8.55 30.19 -47.25
C PRO A 186 7.92 29.67 -48.56
N HIS A 187 7.81 28.34 -48.69
CA HIS A 187 7.29 27.67 -49.89
C HIS A 187 5.76 27.79 -50.07
N GLY A 188 5.00 28.05 -49.00
CA GLY A 188 3.55 28.22 -49.09
C GLY A 188 2.85 28.20 -47.74
N SER A 189 1.58 28.57 -47.72
CA SER A 189 0.77 28.68 -46.49
C SER A 189 -0.05 27.43 -46.13
N GLU A 190 -0.17 26.45 -47.03
CA GLU A 190 -1.01 25.27 -46.84
C GLU A 190 -0.36 23.96 -47.31
N GLY A 191 -0.83 22.83 -46.77
CA GLY A 191 -0.41 21.48 -47.16
C GLY A 191 0.86 20.95 -46.48
N PRO A 192 1.22 19.67 -46.71
CA PRO A 192 2.30 18.94 -46.02
C PRO A 192 3.72 19.35 -46.47
N ARG A 193 3.88 20.59 -46.93
CA ARG A 193 5.13 21.26 -47.34
C ARG A 193 5.17 22.74 -46.89
N ALA A 194 4.17 23.25 -46.17
CA ALA A 194 4.13 24.66 -45.72
C ALA A 194 5.29 25.04 -44.76
N TRP A 195 5.83 24.06 -44.02
CA TRP A 195 6.94 24.24 -43.08
C TRP A 195 8.33 24.28 -43.75
N LEU A 196 8.41 24.77 -44.98
CA LEU A 196 9.63 24.75 -45.79
C LEU A 196 10.09 26.13 -46.21
N LEU A 197 11.41 26.25 -46.29
CA LEU A 197 12.13 27.36 -46.84
C LEU A 197 12.66 26.99 -48.23
N GLU A 198 12.34 27.81 -49.22
CA GLU A 198 12.95 27.78 -50.54
C GLU A 198 14.29 28.51 -50.56
N LEU A 199 15.07 28.32 -51.63
CA LEU A 199 16.17 29.22 -52.00
C LEU A 199 15.90 29.75 -53.42
N GLN A 200 15.40 30.99 -53.48
CA GLN A 200 15.01 31.69 -54.70
C GLN A 200 16.18 32.51 -55.27
N GLY A 201 16.11 32.87 -56.55
CA GLY A 201 17.12 33.65 -57.28
C GLY A 201 18.43 32.93 -57.59
N VAL A 202 18.46 31.59 -57.55
CA VAL A 202 19.65 30.78 -57.88
C VAL A 202 19.86 30.71 -59.39
N ALA A 203 21.05 31.06 -59.86
CA ALA A 203 21.37 31.01 -61.29
C ALA A 203 21.35 29.57 -61.84
N TYR A 204 20.69 29.35 -62.98
CA TYR A 204 20.49 28.02 -63.60
C TYR A 204 21.76 27.17 -63.80
N SER A 205 22.92 27.80 -63.99
CA SER A 205 24.23 27.12 -64.11
C SER A 205 24.81 26.63 -62.79
N GLN A 206 24.19 26.97 -61.66
CA GLN A 206 24.61 26.56 -60.32
C GLN A 206 23.75 25.41 -59.81
N LEU A 207 24.40 24.45 -59.14
CA LEU A 207 23.76 23.32 -58.48
C LEU A 207 24.13 23.35 -57.00
N VAL A 208 23.14 23.25 -56.11
CA VAL A 208 23.37 23.10 -54.67
C VAL A 208 23.17 21.62 -54.33
N PRO A 209 24.17 20.93 -53.75
CA PRO A 209 24.02 19.52 -53.37
C PRO A 209 22.96 19.31 -52.28
N ASP A 210 22.26 18.18 -52.32
CA ASP A 210 21.42 17.73 -51.21
C ASP A 210 22.27 17.55 -49.93
N GLY A 211 21.71 17.95 -48.79
CA GLY A 211 22.41 18.02 -47.51
C GLY A 211 23.31 19.24 -47.32
N ALA A 212 23.51 20.10 -48.32
CA ALA A 212 24.29 21.33 -48.15
C ALA A 212 23.62 22.29 -47.16
N THR A 213 24.42 22.94 -46.32
CA THR A 213 23.94 23.92 -45.33
C THR A 213 23.79 25.29 -45.99
N ILE A 214 22.64 25.93 -45.78
CA ILE A 214 22.37 27.31 -46.21
C ILE A 214 22.55 28.26 -45.01
N LEU A 215 23.28 29.35 -45.24
CA LEU A 215 23.61 30.39 -44.26
C LEU A 215 23.09 31.75 -44.74
N THR A 216 22.91 32.71 -43.82
CA THR A 216 22.69 34.12 -44.20
C THR A 216 23.92 34.69 -44.91
N SER A 217 23.73 35.40 -46.03
CA SER A 217 24.83 35.94 -46.84
C SER A 217 25.29 37.33 -46.39
N GLY A 218 24.43 38.09 -45.70
CA GLY A 218 24.69 39.48 -45.31
C GLY A 218 24.44 40.52 -46.41
N LEU A 219 24.22 40.10 -47.67
CA LEU A 219 24.13 41.02 -48.82
C LEU A 219 22.94 41.99 -48.75
N GLY A 220 21.82 41.59 -48.14
CA GLY A 220 20.64 42.44 -47.97
C GLY A 220 20.74 43.47 -46.83
N GLY A 221 21.88 43.58 -46.14
CA GLY A 221 22.12 44.58 -45.08
C GLY A 221 21.33 44.40 -43.77
N VAL A 222 20.29 43.56 -43.75
CA VAL A 222 19.42 43.32 -42.59
C VAL A 222 19.98 42.26 -41.63
N LEU A 223 20.28 41.06 -42.15
CA LEU A 223 20.83 39.95 -41.36
C LEU A 223 22.37 39.97 -41.42
N PRO A 224 23.08 39.69 -40.32
CA PRO A 224 24.53 39.47 -40.38
C PRO A 224 24.83 38.17 -41.14
N ARG A 225 26.03 38.05 -41.71
CA ARG A 225 26.47 36.86 -42.46
C ARG A 225 26.79 35.69 -41.52
N GLY A 226 26.39 34.47 -41.91
CA GLY A 226 26.83 33.22 -41.28
C GLY A 226 25.84 32.55 -40.31
N ILE A 227 24.62 33.05 -40.14
CA ILE A 227 23.58 32.38 -39.34
C ILE A 227 23.01 31.20 -40.16
N PRO A 228 22.89 29.97 -39.60
CA PRO A 228 22.21 28.87 -40.28
C PRO A 228 20.73 29.14 -40.58
N LEU A 229 20.31 28.82 -41.80
CA LEU A 229 18.91 28.88 -42.26
C LEU A 229 18.30 27.49 -42.44
N GLY A 230 19.10 26.47 -42.76
CA GLY A 230 18.65 25.09 -42.91
C GLY A 230 19.62 24.25 -43.75
N THR A 231 19.17 23.06 -44.15
CA THR A 231 19.86 22.16 -45.10
C THR A 231 18.98 21.89 -46.31
N VAL A 232 19.61 21.63 -47.47
CA VAL A 232 18.91 21.28 -48.71
C VAL A 232 18.41 19.83 -48.67
N VAL A 233 17.18 19.57 -49.15
CA VAL A 233 16.48 18.27 -49.03
C VAL A 233 15.95 17.71 -50.37
N GLY A 234 16.34 18.31 -51.50
CA GLY A 234 15.91 17.89 -52.85
C GLY A 234 15.14 18.96 -53.61
N VAL A 235 15.26 18.98 -54.95
CA VAL A 235 14.63 19.96 -55.84
C VAL A 235 13.09 19.85 -55.78
N ALA A 236 12.42 20.98 -55.53
CA ALA A 236 10.96 21.08 -55.46
C ALA A 236 10.30 21.51 -56.78
N GLY A 237 11.06 22.13 -57.70
CA GLY A 237 10.60 22.45 -59.05
C GLY A 237 11.62 23.21 -59.91
N GLU A 238 11.48 23.09 -61.22
CA GLU A 238 12.00 24.02 -62.23
C GLU A 238 10.80 24.74 -62.84
N ALA A 239 10.78 26.08 -62.76
CA ALA A 239 9.78 26.89 -63.45
C ALA A 239 10.30 27.31 -64.84
N GLU A 240 9.40 27.59 -65.79
CA GLU A 240 9.77 28.12 -67.12
C GLU A 240 10.33 29.55 -67.02
N GLY A 241 11.57 29.68 -66.57
CA GLY A 241 12.19 30.97 -66.28
C GLY A 241 13.33 30.91 -65.26
N TRP A 242 14.43 30.21 -65.60
CA TRP A 242 15.76 30.41 -65.02
C TRP A 242 15.99 30.11 -63.51
N GLU A 243 15.07 29.42 -62.80
CA GLU A 243 15.17 29.22 -61.34
C GLU A 243 14.87 27.79 -60.86
N ARG A 244 15.42 27.42 -59.69
CA ARG A 244 15.32 26.07 -59.06
C ARG A 244 14.97 26.14 -57.57
N THR A 245 13.83 25.59 -57.19
CA THR A 245 13.33 25.51 -55.80
C THR A 245 13.78 24.20 -55.11
N TYR A 246 13.83 24.12 -53.77
CA TYR A 246 14.15 22.90 -52.99
C TYR A 246 13.23 22.73 -51.76
N GLY A 247 13.08 21.51 -51.18
CA GLY A 247 12.17 21.27 -50.04
C GLY A 247 12.15 19.85 -49.39
N GLY A 248 11.61 19.71 -48.16
CA GLY A 248 11.66 18.50 -47.29
C GLY A 248 10.35 18.13 -46.54
N ARG A 249 10.40 17.33 -45.45
CA ARG A 249 9.22 16.85 -44.68
C ARG A 249 9.57 16.24 -43.29
N ASP A 250 8.64 16.31 -42.34
CA ASP A 250 8.55 15.43 -41.13
C ASP A 250 7.17 14.71 -41.06
N PRO A 251 7.01 13.48 -40.48
CA PRO A 251 5.74 12.72 -40.57
C PRO A 251 5.16 12.15 -39.25
N ARG A 252 3.85 12.37 -39.00
CA ARG A 252 2.89 11.47 -38.28
C ARG A 252 1.49 12.11 -38.16
N ASP A 253 0.45 11.37 -38.55
CA ASP A 253 -0.88 11.39 -37.88
C ASP A 253 -1.74 10.21 -38.39
N ASP A 254 -2.66 9.66 -37.57
CA ASP A 254 -3.58 8.54 -37.95
C ASP A 254 -4.80 8.40 -36.99
N PRO A 255 -6.08 8.53 -37.43
CA PRO A 255 -7.22 8.75 -36.51
C PRO A 255 -8.40 7.75 -36.60
N HIS A 256 -8.38 6.60 -35.90
CA HIS A 256 -9.50 5.62 -35.91
C HIS A 256 -9.84 4.92 -34.58
N ARG A 257 -11.07 5.11 -34.04
CA ARG A 257 -11.84 4.08 -33.27
C ARG A 257 -13.34 4.42 -33.05
N PRO A 258 -14.30 3.50 -33.31
CA PRO A 258 -15.73 3.69 -32.99
C PRO A 258 -16.36 2.61 -32.05
N ALA A 259 -17.62 2.86 -31.62
CA ALA A 259 -18.61 1.94 -30.98
C ALA A 259 -18.26 1.34 -29.59
N GLY A 260 -19.24 0.89 -28.76
CA GLY A 260 -20.70 1.08 -28.81
C GLY A 260 -21.51 0.12 -27.88
N ALA A 261 -22.57 0.65 -27.26
CA ALA A 261 -23.77 -0.03 -26.70
C ALA A 261 -23.72 -0.97 -25.45
N GLN A 262 -24.59 -0.61 -24.47
CA GLN A 262 -25.55 -1.47 -23.71
C GLN A 262 -25.17 -2.31 -22.46
N ARG A 263 -26.23 -2.51 -21.64
CA ARG A 263 -26.46 -3.18 -20.34
C ARG A 263 -28.01 -3.38 -20.24
N PRO A 264 -28.60 -4.10 -19.25
CA PRO A 264 -28.11 -5.17 -18.36
C PRO A 264 -29.03 -6.43 -18.39
N ALA A 265 -28.78 -7.45 -17.55
CA ALA A 265 -29.84 -8.34 -17.03
C ALA A 265 -29.43 -9.07 -15.73
N LEU A 266 -30.42 -9.45 -14.91
CA LEU A 266 -30.30 -10.10 -13.60
C LEU A 266 -30.39 -11.63 -13.71
N ALA A 267 -29.72 -12.38 -12.82
CA ALA A 267 -30.01 -13.80 -12.59
C ALA A 267 -29.91 -14.14 -11.09
N VAL A 268 -30.98 -14.66 -10.50
CA VAL A 268 -31.07 -15.00 -9.07
C VAL A 268 -30.81 -16.49 -8.86
N ARG A 269 -29.93 -16.84 -7.92
CA ARG A 269 -29.80 -18.21 -7.40
C ARG A 269 -30.61 -18.38 -6.12
N VAL A 270 -31.59 -19.28 -6.14
CA VAL A 270 -32.20 -19.85 -4.94
C VAL A 270 -31.35 -21.06 -4.50
N GLY A 271 -31.12 -21.21 -3.20
CA GLY A 271 -30.33 -22.32 -2.64
C GLY A 271 -31.20 -23.35 -1.92
N GLU A 272 -30.92 -24.64 -2.14
CA GLU A 272 -31.64 -25.74 -1.48
C GLU A 272 -31.13 -26.01 -0.04
N PRO A 273 -31.98 -26.51 0.89
CA PRO A 273 -31.57 -26.89 2.23
C PRO A 273 -30.78 -28.20 2.27
N ASN A 274 -29.56 -28.17 2.82
CA ASN A 274 -28.65 -29.33 2.89
C ASN A 274 -28.99 -30.27 4.08
N PRO A 275 -29.20 -31.58 3.88
CA PRO A 275 -29.58 -32.51 4.96
C PRO A 275 -28.48 -32.71 6.02
N VAL A 276 -28.90 -32.86 7.28
CA VAL A 276 -28.00 -32.89 8.46
C VAL A 276 -27.23 -34.22 8.56
N ARG A 277 -26.10 -34.31 7.86
CA ARG A 277 -25.11 -35.38 8.05
C ARG A 277 -24.39 -35.25 9.40
N ARG A 278 -24.59 -36.22 10.30
CA ARG A 278 -23.68 -36.89 11.28
C ARG A 278 -22.53 -36.13 11.99
N SER A 279 -22.42 -34.81 11.86
CA SER A 279 -21.22 -34.02 12.15
C SER A 279 -21.26 -33.24 13.47
N ASP A 280 -22.45 -33.04 14.06
CA ASP A 280 -22.65 -32.27 15.29
C ASP A 280 -21.84 -32.79 16.49
N ARG A 281 -21.55 -34.10 16.54
CA ARG A 281 -20.67 -34.69 17.57
C ARG A 281 -19.27 -34.04 17.61
N TYR A 282 -18.76 -33.58 16.47
CA TYR A 282 -17.44 -32.94 16.37
C TYR A 282 -17.50 -31.40 16.46
N ARG A 283 -18.64 -30.77 16.13
CA ARG A 283 -18.78 -29.30 16.14
C ARG A 283 -18.45 -28.67 17.49
N PHE A 284 -18.82 -29.31 18.60
CA PHE A 284 -18.44 -28.84 19.94
C PHE A 284 -16.92 -28.83 20.17
N TYR A 285 -16.22 -29.89 19.78
CA TYR A 285 -14.76 -29.98 19.90
C TYR A 285 -14.04 -29.04 18.93
N ILE A 286 -14.64 -28.75 17.76
CA ILE A 286 -14.14 -27.73 16.83
C ILE A 286 -14.26 -26.33 17.45
N ILE A 287 -15.38 -25.99 18.09
CA ILE A 287 -15.52 -24.70 18.82
C ILE A 287 -14.49 -24.60 19.95
N LEU A 288 -14.28 -25.69 20.72
CA LEU A 288 -13.26 -25.77 21.76
C LEU A 288 -11.85 -25.54 21.21
N LEU A 289 -11.51 -26.20 20.08
CA LEU A 289 -10.23 -26.04 19.39
C LEU A 289 -10.06 -24.61 18.84
N VAL A 290 -11.12 -24.01 18.28
CA VAL A 290 -11.11 -22.62 17.80
C VAL A 290 -10.83 -21.66 18.95
N LEU A 291 -11.43 -21.85 20.14
CA LEU A 291 -11.12 -21.03 21.31
C LEU A 291 -9.65 -21.16 21.75
N VAL A 292 -9.07 -22.36 21.68
CA VAL A 292 -7.64 -22.57 21.96
C VAL A 292 -6.77 -21.89 20.90
N VAL A 293 -7.09 -22.00 19.60
CA VAL A 293 -6.35 -21.27 18.56
C VAL A 293 -6.49 -19.75 18.72
N LEU A 294 -7.69 -19.26 19.07
CA LEU A 294 -7.96 -17.84 19.30
C LEU A 294 -7.17 -17.28 20.49
N GLN A 295 -7.01 -18.06 21.57
CA GLN A 295 -6.14 -17.71 22.70
C GLN A 295 -4.71 -17.39 22.23
N PHE A 296 -4.14 -18.18 21.33
CA PHE A 296 -2.76 -18.01 20.88
C PHE A 296 -2.63 -17.04 19.70
N ALA A 297 -3.66 -16.87 18.87
CA ALA A 297 -3.64 -15.97 17.72
C ALA A 297 -3.99 -14.49 18.04
N VAL A 298 -4.91 -14.23 18.98
CA VAL A 298 -5.46 -12.88 19.19
C VAL A 298 -4.82 -12.14 20.37
N THR A 299 -4.49 -12.84 21.46
CA THR A 299 -4.08 -12.17 22.72
C THR A 299 -2.78 -11.35 22.56
N ILE A 300 -1.78 -11.89 21.85
CA ILE A 300 -0.52 -11.19 21.58
C ILE A 300 -0.72 -9.99 20.63
N ARG A 301 -1.54 -10.15 19.58
CA ARG A 301 -1.75 -9.12 18.55
C ARG A 301 -2.49 -7.89 19.05
N MET A 302 -3.59 -8.09 19.77
CA MET A 302 -4.59 -7.04 20.06
C MET A 302 -4.61 -6.62 21.54
N TRP A 303 -4.22 -7.50 22.46
CA TRP A 303 -4.45 -7.33 23.90
C TRP A 303 -3.19 -7.54 24.75
N GLY A 304 -2.12 -6.79 24.43
CA GLY A 304 -0.96 -6.58 25.31
C GLY A 304 -1.26 -5.78 26.59
N ARG A 305 -2.46 -5.95 27.17
CA ARG A 305 -2.96 -5.29 28.40
C ARG A 305 -3.72 -6.33 29.22
N PRO A 306 -3.72 -6.26 30.58
CA PRO A 306 -4.32 -7.26 31.47
C PRO A 306 -5.86 -7.44 31.38
N VAL A 307 -6.52 -6.79 30.42
CA VAL A 307 -7.97 -6.77 30.19
C VAL A 307 -8.41 -7.80 29.12
N GLY A 308 -7.46 -8.45 28.44
CA GLY A 308 -7.77 -9.43 27.38
C GLY A 308 -8.57 -10.63 27.90
N PRO A 309 -9.61 -11.10 27.16
CA PRO A 309 -10.43 -12.24 27.56
C PRO A 309 -9.64 -13.55 27.57
N ASP A 310 -9.97 -14.42 28.53
CA ASP A 310 -9.31 -15.71 28.72
C ASP A 310 -10.06 -16.82 27.96
N PHE A 311 -9.78 -16.97 26.67
CA PHE A 311 -10.42 -17.96 25.81
C PHE A 311 -10.10 -19.41 26.22
N LEU A 312 -8.95 -19.64 26.87
CA LEU A 312 -8.57 -20.95 27.41
C LEU A 312 -9.40 -21.33 28.64
N LEU A 313 -9.67 -20.38 29.53
CA LEU A 313 -10.59 -20.57 30.65
C LEU A 313 -12.05 -20.66 30.19
N LEU A 314 -12.45 -19.86 29.19
CA LEU A 314 -13.76 -19.96 28.56
C LEU A 314 -13.97 -21.36 27.93
N ALA A 315 -12.97 -21.89 27.25
CA ALA A 315 -12.98 -23.26 26.72
C ALA A 315 -13.17 -24.30 27.83
N LEU A 316 -12.43 -24.18 28.94
CA LEU A 316 -12.61 -25.03 30.12
C LEU A 316 -14.04 -24.94 30.68
N LEU A 317 -14.59 -23.73 30.83
CA LEU A 317 -15.93 -23.50 31.38
C LEU A 317 -17.04 -24.05 30.46
N MET A 318 -16.90 -23.88 29.15
CA MET A 318 -17.81 -24.48 28.16
C MET A 318 -17.72 -26.02 28.13
N TYR A 319 -16.57 -26.59 28.49
CA TYR A 319 -16.38 -28.03 28.67
C TYR A 319 -16.98 -28.54 29.98
N SER A 320 -16.72 -27.89 31.13
CA SER A 320 -17.19 -28.33 32.45
C SER A 320 -18.72 -28.37 32.56
N ILE A 321 -19.45 -27.43 31.94
CA ILE A 321 -20.92 -27.44 31.84
C ILE A 321 -21.47 -28.76 31.23
N ARG A 322 -20.65 -29.46 30.42
CA ARG A 322 -21.01 -30.73 29.75
C ARG A 322 -20.33 -31.96 30.37
N ALA A 323 -19.38 -31.77 31.27
CA ALA A 323 -18.58 -32.83 31.87
C ALA A 323 -19.15 -33.28 33.22
N GLN A 324 -18.65 -34.42 33.72
CA GLN A 324 -18.80 -34.79 35.14
C GLN A 324 -17.76 -34.03 35.98
N PRO A 325 -17.99 -33.78 37.29
CA PRO A 325 -17.10 -32.96 38.11
C PRO A 325 -15.63 -33.39 38.09
N GLY A 326 -15.32 -34.69 38.11
CA GLY A 326 -13.94 -35.19 38.03
C GLY A 326 -13.30 -34.96 36.66
N ARG A 327 -14.08 -35.04 35.57
CA ARG A 327 -13.62 -34.70 34.22
C ARG A 327 -13.39 -33.19 34.06
N GLY A 328 -14.23 -32.36 34.68
CA GLY A 328 -14.02 -30.91 34.78
C GLY A 328 -12.74 -30.56 35.55
N ALA A 329 -12.51 -31.21 36.70
CA ALA A 329 -11.29 -31.08 37.49
C ALA A 329 -10.03 -31.49 36.70
N GLY A 330 -10.04 -32.67 36.06
CA GLY A 330 -8.90 -33.17 35.29
C GLY A 330 -8.57 -32.34 34.04
N ALA A 331 -9.57 -31.86 33.32
CA ALA A 331 -9.37 -30.92 32.22
C ALA A 331 -8.80 -29.58 32.72
N GLY A 332 -9.30 -29.09 33.85
CA GLY A 332 -8.80 -27.90 34.52
C GLY A 332 -7.34 -28.04 34.95
N PHE A 333 -6.98 -29.16 35.57
CA PHE A 333 -5.60 -29.48 35.95
C PHE A 333 -4.64 -29.42 34.75
N LEU A 334 -4.96 -30.13 33.67
CA LEU A 334 -4.12 -30.18 32.47
C LEU A 334 -3.95 -28.79 31.82
N ILE A 335 -5.04 -28.03 31.71
CA ILE A 335 -5.02 -26.66 31.18
C ILE A 335 -4.19 -25.71 32.05
N GLY A 336 -4.35 -25.79 33.38
CA GLY A 336 -3.61 -24.97 34.32
C GLY A 336 -2.12 -25.32 34.36
N LEU A 337 -1.75 -26.61 34.29
CA LEU A 337 -0.36 -27.07 34.20
C LEU A 337 0.32 -26.59 32.89
N LEU A 338 -0.41 -26.62 31.77
CA LEU A 338 0.08 -26.13 30.49
C LEU A 338 0.32 -24.61 30.49
N ARG A 339 -0.57 -23.86 31.16
CA ARG A 339 -0.41 -22.42 31.41
C ARG A 339 0.76 -22.11 32.33
N ASP A 340 0.90 -22.87 33.42
CA ASP A 340 1.99 -22.74 34.38
C ASP A 340 3.36 -23.03 33.74
N ALA A 341 3.43 -23.89 32.72
CA ALA A 341 4.65 -24.09 31.93
C ALA A 341 5.05 -22.86 31.08
N LEU A 342 4.10 -22.00 30.69
CA LEU A 342 4.37 -20.72 30.03
C LEU A 342 4.81 -19.63 31.03
N THR A 343 4.36 -19.71 32.28
CA THR A 343 4.78 -18.82 33.38
C THR A 343 5.39 -19.61 34.55
N PRO A 344 6.60 -20.19 34.40
CA PRO A 344 7.19 -21.13 35.37
C PRO A 344 7.32 -20.57 36.79
N ALA A 345 7.34 -19.25 36.93
CA ALA A 345 7.53 -18.58 38.20
C ALA A 345 6.29 -18.63 39.13
N SER A 346 5.15 -19.19 38.71
CA SER A 346 3.96 -19.45 39.55
C SER A 346 3.43 -20.89 39.42
N PHE A 347 4.33 -21.83 39.11
CA PHE A 347 3.97 -23.21 38.77
C PHE A 347 3.17 -23.91 39.87
N GLY A 348 2.08 -24.60 39.50
CA GLY A 348 1.14 -25.26 40.41
C GLY A 348 -0.06 -24.38 40.80
N ALA A 349 0.10 -23.05 40.87
CA ALA A 349 -0.99 -22.13 41.22
C ALA A 349 -2.06 -22.04 40.11
N GLY A 350 -1.64 -22.05 38.84
CA GLY A 350 -2.55 -22.13 37.70
C GLY A 350 -3.25 -23.48 37.63
N ALA A 351 -2.51 -24.59 37.80
CA ALA A 351 -3.07 -25.94 37.89
C ALA A 351 -4.18 -26.04 38.96
N LEU A 352 -3.92 -25.53 40.17
CA LEU A 352 -4.89 -25.54 41.27
C LEU A 352 -6.13 -24.70 40.95
N ALA A 353 -5.95 -23.47 40.46
CA ALA A 353 -7.04 -22.56 40.14
C ALA A 353 -7.97 -23.10 39.04
N HIS A 354 -7.42 -23.66 37.96
CA HIS A 354 -8.24 -24.22 36.88
C HIS A 354 -8.90 -25.55 37.32
N THR A 355 -8.25 -26.36 38.17
CA THR A 355 -8.87 -27.55 38.78
C THR A 355 -10.11 -27.19 39.60
N LEU A 356 -10.02 -26.18 40.49
CA LEU A 356 -11.15 -25.71 41.30
C LEU A 356 -12.29 -25.18 40.42
N VAL A 357 -11.98 -24.31 39.46
CA VAL A 357 -13.00 -23.70 38.58
C VAL A 357 -13.67 -24.74 37.68
N GLY A 358 -12.92 -25.69 37.12
CA GLY A 358 -13.45 -26.79 36.31
C GLY A 358 -14.36 -27.74 37.10
N TYR A 359 -14.00 -28.05 38.35
CA TYR A 359 -14.85 -28.85 39.25
C TYR A 359 -16.13 -28.10 39.65
N LEU A 360 -16.00 -26.87 40.15
CA LEU A 360 -17.12 -26.08 40.66
C LEU A 360 -18.12 -25.70 39.55
N SER A 361 -17.65 -25.44 38.33
CA SER A 361 -18.52 -25.19 37.17
C SER A 361 -19.31 -26.43 36.76
N ALA A 362 -18.70 -27.63 36.80
CA ALA A 362 -19.38 -28.88 36.49
C ALA A 362 -20.36 -29.31 37.59
N TRP A 363 -20.00 -29.11 38.86
CA TRP A 363 -20.87 -29.40 40.01
C TRP A 363 -22.06 -28.42 40.12
N GLY A 364 -21.80 -27.12 39.91
CA GLY A 364 -22.81 -26.05 39.97
C GLY A 364 -23.91 -26.16 38.91
N LYS A 365 -23.77 -27.05 37.92
CA LYS A 365 -24.80 -27.38 36.91
C LYS A 365 -26.17 -27.71 37.53
N ALA A 366 -26.21 -28.26 38.74
CA ALA A 366 -27.46 -28.55 39.47
C ALA A 366 -28.26 -27.29 39.85
N VAL A 367 -27.60 -26.13 39.96
CA VAL A 367 -28.18 -24.86 40.43
C VAL A 367 -28.55 -23.92 39.27
N PHE A 368 -27.87 -24.07 38.12
CA PHE A 368 -28.02 -23.17 36.98
C PHE A 368 -28.79 -23.84 35.83
N PHE A 369 -30.10 -23.64 35.77
CA PHE A 369 -30.92 -24.00 34.62
C PHE A 369 -30.42 -23.24 33.37
N ALA A 370 -29.92 -23.98 32.39
CA ALA A 370 -28.88 -23.50 31.47
C ALA A 370 -29.37 -22.62 30.30
N GLU A 371 -30.67 -22.36 30.18
CA GLU A 371 -31.29 -21.72 29.00
C GLU A 371 -31.06 -20.20 28.94
N ASN A 372 -30.76 -19.55 30.06
CA ASN A 372 -30.56 -18.10 30.11
C ASN A 372 -29.09 -17.72 29.84
N VAL A 373 -28.85 -16.96 28.76
CA VAL A 373 -27.51 -16.47 28.38
C VAL A 373 -26.85 -15.64 29.49
N TRP A 374 -27.63 -14.85 30.24
CA TRP A 374 -27.11 -14.03 31.34
C TRP A 374 -26.57 -14.85 32.51
N VAL A 375 -27.19 -15.99 32.82
CA VAL A 375 -26.72 -16.91 33.87
C VAL A 375 -25.39 -17.56 33.47
N ASN A 376 -25.27 -17.95 32.20
CA ASN A 376 -24.00 -18.43 31.67
C ASN A 376 -22.92 -17.32 31.64
N GLY A 377 -23.30 -16.08 31.32
CA GLY A 377 -22.41 -14.91 31.42
C GLY A 377 -21.89 -14.68 32.84
N TYR A 378 -22.75 -14.78 33.85
CA TYR A 378 -22.35 -14.71 35.26
C TYR A 378 -21.42 -15.87 35.66
N LEU A 379 -21.68 -17.09 35.19
CA LEU A 379 -20.80 -18.24 35.41
C LEU A 379 -19.40 -18.03 34.81
N PHE A 380 -19.30 -17.44 33.61
CA PHE A 380 -18.02 -17.07 33.00
C PHE A 380 -17.30 -15.97 33.78
N PHE A 381 -18.03 -14.96 34.27
CA PHE A 381 -17.47 -13.90 35.12
C PHE A 381 -16.92 -14.48 36.44
N ALA A 382 -17.76 -15.20 37.19
CA ALA A 382 -17.43 -15.77 38.50
C ALA A 382 -16.30 -16.80 38.41
N GLY A 383 -16.30 -17.65 37.37
CA GLY A 383 -15.21 -18.59 37.10
C GLY A 383 -13.88 -17.91 36.81
N THR A 384 -13.89 -16.79 36.06
CA THR A 384 -12.67 -16.01 35.77
C THR A 384 -12.16 -15.28 37.01
N TRP A 385 -13.05 -14.65 37.77
CA TRP A 385 -12.70 -13.94 38.99
C TRP A 385 -12.16 -14.90 40.07
N LEU A 386 -12.77 -16.08 40.23
CA LEU A 386 -12.27 -17.14 41.11
C LEU A 386 -10.90 -17.69 40.65
N ARG A 387 -10.69 -17.88 39.34
CA ARG A 387 -9.38 -18.29 38.79
C ARG A 387 -8.30 -17.28 39.15
N ASN A 388 -8.58 -15.99 38.99
CA ASN A 388 -7.67 -14.90 39.36
C ASN A 388 -7.41 -14.85 40.87
N LEU A 389 -8.46 -14.94 41.70
CA LEU A 389 -8.35 -14.95 43.17
C LEU A 389 -7.44 -16.08 43.66
N VAL A 390 -7.66 -17.31 43.17
CA VAL A 390 -6.86 -18.47 43.58
C VAL A 390 -5.41 -18.34 43.12
N VAL A 391 -5.13 -17.89 41.89
CA VAL A 391 -3.74 -17.68 41.42
C VAL A 391 -3.03 -16.59 42.24
N ALA A 392 -3.71 -15.48 42.56
CA ALA A 392 -3.12 -14.40 43.36
C ALA A 392 -2.73 -14.87 44.77
N LEU A 393 -3.61 -15.62 45.44
CA LEU A 393 -3.36 -16.19 46.76
C LEU A 393 -2.30 -17.30 46.73
N ALA A 394 -2.45 -18.29 45.84
CA ALA A 394 -1.60 -19.47 45.80
C ALA A 394 -0.17 -19.18 45.30
N SER A 395 0.02 -18.16 44.45
CA SER A 395 1.37 -17.76 44.00
C SER A 395 2.18 -17.03 45.06
N GLY A 396 1.56 -16.43 46.09
CA GLY A 396 2.22 -15.74 47.21
C GLY A 396 3.05 -14.49 46.83
N LYS A 397 3.00 -14.05 45.56
CA LYS A 397 3.89 -13.04 44.98
C LYS A 397 3.46 -11.61 45.22
N LEU A 398 2.17 -11.35 45.04
CA LEU A 398 1.61 -10.01 45.21
C LEU A 398 1.37 -9.81 46.72
N LYS A 399 1.95 -8.75 47.29
CA LYS A 399 1.81 -8.40 48.70
C LYS A 399 1.30 -6.96 48.85
N GLY A 400 0.52 -6.71 49.89
CA GLY A 400 -0.03 -5.38 50.18
C GLY A 400 -0.93 -4.85 49.06
N THR A 401 -0.80 -3.55 48.78
CA THR A 401 -1.68 -2.79 47.87
C THR A 401 -1.72 -3.33 46.43
N MET A 402 -0.64 -3.95 45.94
CA MET A 402 -0.59 -4.53 44.59
C MET A 402 -1.56 -5.71 44.43
N LEU A 403 -1.69 -6.57 45.45
CA LEU A 403 -2.67 -7.67 45.43
C LEU A 403 -4.10 -7.14 45.48
N GLY A 404 -4.34 -6.08 46.25
CA GLY A 404 -5.63 -5.39 46.28
C GLY A 404 -6.02 -4.83 44.90
N TRP A 405 -5.10 -4.12 44.23
CA TRP A 405 -5.36 -3.54 42.91
C TRP A 405 -5.62 -4.60 41.84
N GLU A 406 -4.85 -5.69 41.83
CA GLU A 406 -5.03 -6.81 40.90
C GLU A 406 -6.42 -7.46 41.04
N LEU A 407 -6.88 -7.68 42.27
CA LEU A 407 -8.15 -8.36 42.56
C LEU A 407 -9.39 -7.45 42.47
N LEU A 408 -9.24 -6.14 42.69
CA LEU A 408 -10.34 -5.17 42.67
C LEU A 408 -10.52 -4.47 41.32
N VAL A 409 -9.46 -4.32 40.52
CA VAL A 409 -9.50 -3.56 39.26
C VAL A 409 -9.29 -4.48 38.05
N TRP A 410 -8.14 -5.16 37.95
CA TRP A 410 -7.83 -5.94 36.75
C TRP A 410 -8.63 -7.24 36.65
N SER A 411 -8.77 -7.98 37.75
CA SER A 411 -9.50 -9.24 37.77
C SER A 411 -10.99 -9.10 37.37
N PRO A 412 -11.77 -8.12 37.87
CA PRO A 412 -13.14 -7.90 37.40
C PRO A 412 -13.22 -7.44 35.95
N LEU A 413 -12.28 -6.62 35.46
CA LEU A 413 -12.23 -6.19 34.05
C LEU A 413 -11.98 -7.37 33.10
N GLN A 414 -11.00 -8.23 33.39
CA GLN A 414 -10.77 -9.47 32.62
C GLN A 414 -11.97 -10.44 32.72
N SER A 415 -12.61 -10.51 33.88
CA SER A 415 -13.80 -11.35 34.07
C SER A 415 -14.98 -10.84 33.24
N GLY A 416 -15.14 -9.51 33.12
CA GLY A 416 -16.12 -8.86 32.26
C GLY A 416 -15.88 -9.15 30.77
N THR A 417 -14.65 -8.95 30.27
CA THR A 417 -14.34 -9.24 28.85
C THR A 417 -14.46 -10.72 28.52
N THR A 418 -14.05 -11.61 29.43
CA THR A 418 -14.20 -13.07 29.26
C THR A 418 -15.68 -13.48 29.27
N ALA A 419 -16.51 -12.87 30.12
CA ALA A 419 -17.96 -13.10 30.12
C ALA A 419 -18.64 -12.60 28.85
N VAL A 420 -18.30 -11.40 28.35
CA VAL A 420 -18.83 -10.87 27.08
C VAL A 420 -18.40 -11.74 25.89
N ALA A 421 -17.14 -12.17 25.84
CA ALA A 421 -16.66 -13.12 24.83
C ALA A 421 -17.43 -14.45 24.90
N GLY A 422 -17.66 -14.97 26.10
CA GLY A 422 -18.46 -16.18 26.31
C GLY A 422 -19.92 -16.04 25.88
N MET A 423 -20.58 -14.94 26.22
CA MET A 423 -21.94 -14.65 25.75
C MET A 423 -22.02 -14.49 24.23
N LEU A 424 -21.03 -13.86 23.60
CA LEU A 424 -20.94 -13.73 22.13
C LEU A 424 -20.75 -15.10 21.45
N VAL A 425 -19.93 -15.99 22.02
CA VAL A 425 -19.76 -17.36 21.53
C VAL A 425 -21.06 -18.18 21.73
N LEU A 426 -21.74 -18.04 22.86
CA LEU A 426 -23.05 -18.66 23.09
C LEU A 426 -24.14 -18.10 22.17
N TRP A 427 -24.07 -16.82 21.77
CA TRP A 427 -25.02 -16.22 20.84
C TRP A 427 -24.80 -16.71 19.40
N LEU A 428 -23.55 -16.66 18.90
CA LEU A 428 -23.21 -17.13 17.55
C LEU A 428 -23.40 -18.66 17.38
N PHE A 429 -23.02 -19.45 18.39
CA PHE A 429 -22.98 -20.91 18.28
C PHE A 429 -24.03 -21.64 19.13
N GLY A 430 -24.90 -20.93 19.85
CA GLY A 430 -25.90 -21.51 20.77
C GLY A 430 -26.75 -22.63 20.16
N ARG A 431 -27.24 -22.43 18.92
CA ARG A 431 -27.99 -23.46 18.17
C ARG A 431 -27.17 -24.75 17.92
N HIS A 432 -25.87 -24.64 17.70
CA HIS A 432 -24.96 -25.78 17.53
C HIS A 432 -24.56 -26.42 18.88
N LEU A 433 -24.68 -25.66 19.96
CA LEU A 433 -24.37 -26.08 21.32
C LEU A 433 -25.55 -26.80 22.00
N ALA A 434 -26.80 -26.42 21.69
CA ALA A 434 -28.02 -26.93 22.33
C ALA A 434 -28.37 -28.40 22.00
N ILE A 435 -27.77 -28.98 20.95
CA ILE A 435 -28.10 -30.30 20.34
C ILE A 435 -27.83 -31.51 21.27
N ARG A 436 -27.60 -31.29 22.57
CA ARG A 436 -27.46 -32.32 23.61
C ARG A 436 -28.18 -32.03 24.94
N LEU A 437 -29.05 -31.01 24.99
CA LEU A 437 -29.90 -30.78 26.16
C LEU A 437 -31.18 -31.63 26.17
N GLY A 438 -31.55 -32.24 25.03
CA GLY A 438 -32.74 -33.10 24.90
C GLY A 438 -32.50 -34.62 24.99
N GLU A 439 -31.27 -35.07 25.25
CA GLU A 439 -30.92 -36.50 25.40
C GLU A 439 -29.93 -36.67 26.58
N ALA A 440 -30.43 -36.57 27.82
CA ALA A 440 -29.67 -36.77 29.06
C ALA A 440 -30.56 -37.22 30.22
#